data_AF-A0A2A4WB75-F1
#
_entry.id   AF-A0A2A4WB75-F1
#
_cell.length_a   1.000
_cell.length_b   1.000
_cell.length_c   1.000
_cell.angle_alpha   90.00
_cell.angle_beta   90.00
_cell.angle_gamma   90.00
#
_symmetry.space_group_name_H-M   'P 1'
#
loop_
_entity.id
_entity.type
_entity.pdbx_description
1 polymer ?
#
loop_
_entity_poly.entity_id
_entity_poly.type
_entity_poly.pdbx_seq_one_letter_code
_entity_poly.pdbx_strand_id
1 'polypeptide(L)'
;MNGSAHKTIGAFTGIATLVAIDNHPDKQSIVHNPVIATSLATLGGMLPDKFEPASLGPHHRQFCHSFVSMGLVGYGVYRAYKWEPQTELDKCLRIAAIMIGVGYISHLIADSSTPRGLPII
;
A
#
# COMPACT_ATOMS: atom_id res chain seq x y z
N MET A 1 -12.61 -10.23 2.12
CA MET A 1 -12.50 -10.55 0.68
C MET A 1 -11.49 -11.69 0.53
N ASN A 2 -11.08 -12.14 -0.67
CA ASN A 2 -10.04 -13.18 -0.79
C ASN A 2 -8.70 -12.59 -1.26
N GLY A 3 -7.59 -13.30 -1.03
CA GLY A 3 -6.24 -12.81 -1.32
C GLY A 3 -5.98 -12.49 -2.81
N SER A 4 -6.71 -13.11 -3.75
CA SER A 4 -6.59 -12.77 -5.18
C SER A 4 -7.16 -11.39 -5.47
N ALA A 5 -8.30 -11.06 -4.87
CA ALA A 5 -8.93 -9.75 -5.02
C ALA A 5 -8.03 -8.62 -4.47
N HIS A 6 -7.37 -8.83 -3.32
CA HIS A 6 -6.45 -7.84 -2.75
C HIS A 6 -5.24 -7.55 -3.65
N LYS A 7 -4.67 -8.59 -4.30
CA LYS A 7 -3.62 -8.42 -5.31
C LYS A 7 -4.09 -7.57 -6.49
N THR A 8 -5.27 -7.87 -7.02
CA THR A 8 -5.85 -7.14 -8.15
C THR A 8 -6.12 -5.68 -7.79
N ILE A 9 -6.72 -5.41 -6.62
CA ILE A 9 -6.95 -4.05 -6.13
C ILE A 9 -5.63 -3.31 -5.93
N GLY A 10 -4.63 -3.97 -5.34
CA GLY A 10 -3.28 -3.42 -5.18
C GLY A 10 -2.64 -3.02 -6.52
N ALA A 11 -2.77 -3.86 -7.55
CA ALA A 11 -2.27 -3.56 -8.88
C ALA A 11 -2.96 -2.33 -9.50
N PHE A 12 -4.30 -2.27 -9.50
CA PHE A 12 -5.03 -1.10 -10.01
C PHE A 12 -4.73 0.17 -9.22
N THR A 13 -4.61 0.06 -7.89
CA THR A 13 -4.22 1.18 -7.02
C THR A 13 -2.83 1.69 -7.37
N GLY A 14 -1.89 0.77 -7.69
CA GLY A 14 -0.55 1.12 -8.11
C GLY A 14 -0.54 1.92 -9.41
N ILE A 15 -1.25 1.45 -10.44
CA ILE A 15 -1.37 2.19 -11.72
C ILE A 15 -1.98 3.57 -11.49
N ALA A 16 -3.09 3.65 -10.75
CA ALA A 16 -3.77 4.92 -10.47
C ALA A 16 -2.86 5.89 -9.70
N THR A 17 -2.11 5.39 -8.72
CA THR A 17 -1.18 6.21 -7.93
C THR A 17 -0.03 6.71 -8.77
N LEU A 18 0.54 5.86 -9.62
CA LEU A 18 1.63 6.24 -10.52
C LEU A 18 1.17 7.36 -11.47
N VAL A 19 -0.02 7.23 -12.06
CA VAL A 19 -0.61 8.29 -12.91
C VAL A 19 -0.82 9.58 -12.11
N ALA A 20 -1.28 9.49 -10.87
CA ALA A 20 -1.50 10.65 -10.02
C ALA A 20 -0.21 11.40 -9.64
N ILE A 21 0.95 10.72 -9.64
CA ILE A 21 2.25 11.30 -9.30
C ILE A 21 3.16 11.50 -10.51
N ASP A 22 2.71 11.23 -11.74
CA ASP A 22 3.54 11.26 -12.96
C ASP A 22 4.20 12.63 -13.24
N ASN A 23 3.59 13.71 -12.75
CA ASN A 23 4.13 15.06 -12.85
C ASN A 23 5.13 15.42 -11.72
N HIS A 24 5.43 14.52 -10.78
CA HIS A 24 6.41 14.81 -9.73
C HIS A 24 7.84 14.88 -10.29
N PRO A 25 8.72 15.70 -9.68
CA PRO A 25 10.14 15.78 -10.04
C PRO A 25 10.86 14.41 -10.02
N ASP A 26 10.33 13.48 -9.23
CA ASP A 26 10.91 12.15 -9.01
C ASP A 26 10.64 11.16 -10.15
N LYS A 27 9.91 11.56 -11.21
CA LYS A 27 9.57 10.67 -12.33
C LYS A 27 10.76 10.00 -13.02
N GLN A 28 11.96 10.56 -12.82
CA GLN A 28 13.20 10.02 -13.39
C GLN A 28 13.78 8.83 -12.60
N SER A 29 13.21 8.48 -11.45
CA SER A 29 13.59 7.31 -10.67
C SER A 29 13.26 6.00 -11.40
N ILE A 30 14.11 4.98 -11.25
CA ILE A 30 13.85 3.62 -11.79
C ILE A 30 12.55 3.03 -11.26
N VAL A 31 12.13 3.40 -10.05
CA VAL A 31 10.90 2.91 -9.41
C VAL A 31 9.65 3.49 -10.07
N HIS A 32 9.77 4.58 -10.84
CA HIS A 32 8.67 5.17 -11.62
C HIS A 32 8.31 4.34 -12.87
N ASN A 33 8.99 3.22 -13.13
CA ASN A 33 8.58 2.26 -14.14
C ASN A 33 7.22 1.63 -13.77
N PRO A 34 6.21 1.63 -14.67
CA PRO A 34 4.88 1.11 -14.37
C PRO A 34 4.85 -0.32 -13.84
N VAL A 35 5.72 -1.20 -14.34
CA VAL A 35 5.80 -2.59 -13.90
C VAL A 35 6.35 -2.66 -12.47
N ILE A 36 7.43 -1.94 -12.17
CA ILE A 36 8.05 -1.93 -10.84
C ILE A 36 7.09 -1.31 -9.82
N ALA A 37 6.55 -0.13 -10.13
CA ALA A 37 5.62 0.60 -9.28
C ALA A 37 4.38 -0.27 -8.95
N THR A 38 3.74 -0.83 -9.97
CA THR A 38 2.56 -1.69 -9.80
C THR A 38 2.88 -2.96 -9.00
N SER A 39 4.07 -3.55 -9.20
CA SER A 39 4.51 -4.70 -8.42
C SER A 39 4.68 -4.35 -6.95
N LEU A 40 5.26 -3.18 -6.62
CA LEU A 40 5.40 -2.73 -5.24
C LEU A 40 4.04 -2.49 -4.56
N ALA A 41 3.08 -1.89 -5.26
CA ALA A 41 1.73 -1.73 -4.72
C ALA A 41 0.99 -3.06 -4.54
N THR A 42 1.17 -3.99 -5.48
CA THR A 42 0.63 -5.35 -5.35
C THR A 42 1.21 -6.05 -4.12
N LEU A 43 2.53 -5.97 -3.93
CA LEU A 43 3.20 -6.52 -2.76
C LEU A 43 2.71 -5.86 -1.47
N GLY A 44 2.56 -4.53 -1.46
CA GLY A 44 2.01 -3.77 -0.35
C GLY A 44 0.61 -4.25 0.06
N GLY A 45 -0.26 -4.48 -0.93
CA GLY A 45 -1.61 -5.02 -0.72
C GLY A 45 -1.65 -6.48 -0.25
N MET A 46 -0.53 -7.21 -0.31
CA MET A 46 -0.42 -8.57 0.25
C MET A 46 0.12 -8.58 1.68
N LEU A 47 0.68 -7.48 2.17
CA LEU A 47 1.36 -7.44 3.47
C LEU A 47 0.42 -7.74 4.66
N PRO A 48 -0.81 -7.20 4.73
CA PRO A 48 -1.70 -7.49 5.86
C PRO A 48 -1.94 -9.00 6.01
N ASP A 49 -2.35 -9.68 4.94
CA ASP A 49 -2.58 -11.13 4.91
C ASP A 49 -1.31 -11.95 5.18
N LYS A 50 -0.12 -11.43 4.85
CA LYS A 50 1.14 -12.15 5.10
C LYS A 50 1.57 -12.06 6.56
N PHE A 51 1.33 -10.92 7.22
CA PHE A 51 1.63 -10.73 8.64
C PHE A 51 0.55 -11.37 9.54
N GLU A 52 -0.70 -11.35 9.10
CA GLU A 52 -1.84 -11.93 9.82
C GLU A 52 -2.61 -12.91 8.92
N PRO A 53 -2.04 -14.11 8.66
CA PRO A 53 -2.63 -15.04 7.71
C PRO A 53 -3.96 -15.62 8.17
N ALA A 54 -4.92 -15.63 7.25
CA ALA A 54 -6.26 -16.18 7.49
C ALA A 54 -6.27 -17.67 7.85
N SER A 55 -5.19 -18.41 7.56
CA SER A 55 -5.03 -19.81 7.97
C SER A 55 -4.89 -20.00 9.48
N LEU A 56 -4.58 -18.93 10.24
CA LEU A 56 -4.48 -18.98 11.70
C LEU A 56 -5.85 -19.02 12.41
N GLY A 57 -6.94 -18.80 11.67
CA GLY A 57 -8.30 -18.96 12.17
C GLY A 57 -9.20 -17.76 11.87
N PRO A 58 -10.47 -17.82 12.32
CA PRO A 58 -11.48 -16.83 11.97
C PRO A 58 -11.18 -15.44 12.55
N HIS A 59 -10.30 -15.31 13.55
CA HIS A 59 -9.99 -14.03 14.23
C HIS A 59 -8.59 -13.47 13.86
N HIS A 60 -8.06 -13.79 12.68
CA HIS A 60 -6.74 -13.30 12.25
C HIS A 60 -6.66 -11.76 12.08
N ARG A 61 -7.79 -11.08 11.81
CA ARG A 61 -7.82 -9.62 11.65
C ARG A 61 -7.58 -8.94 12.99
N GLN A 62 -6.33 -8.61 13.24
CA GLN A 62 -5.88 -7.94 14.46
C GLN A 62 -5.20 -6.63 14.03
N PHE A 63 -3.98 -6.38 14.53
CA PHE A 63 -3.26 -5.13 14.35
C PHE A 63 -3.08 -4.76 12.88
N CYS A 64 -2.61 -5.67 12.02
CA CYS A 64 -2.35 -5.38 10.61
C CYS A 64 -3.62 -5.15 9.80
N HIS A 65 -4.77 -5.61 10.30
CA HIS A 65 -6.09 -5.38 9.70
C HIS A 65 -6.91 -4.35 10.49
N SER A 66 -6.28 -3.34 11.06
CA SER A 66 -6.96 -2.35 11.92
C SER A 66 -7.01 -0.95 11.32
N PHE A 67 -7.94 -0.14 11.83
CA PHE A 67 -7.97 1.30 11.54
C PHE A 67 -6.72 2.02 12.03
N VAL A 68 -6.10 1.57 13.13
CA VAL A 68 -4.83 2.12 13.61
C VAL A 68 -3.71 1.85 12.59
N SER A 69 -3.57 0.63 12.07
CA SER A 69 -2.60 0.35 11.02
C SER A 69 -2.86 1.16 9.76
N MET A 70 -4.12 1.31 9.35
CA MET A 70 -4.48 2.20 8.24
C MET A 70 -4.01 3.63 8.47
N GLY A 71 -4.23 4.17 9.67
CA GLY A 71 -3.81 5.52 10.05
C GLY A 71 -2.28 5.68 10.08
N LEU A 72 -1.55 4.71 10.64
CA LEU A 72 -0.09 4.72 10.71
C LEU A 72 0.54 4.64 9.31
N VAL A 73 0.07 3.70 8.48
CA VAL A 73 0.55 3.57 7.10
C VAL A 73 0.17 4.82 6.28
N GLY A 74 -1.06 5.33 6.44
CA GLY A 74 -1.51 6.56 5.79
C GLY A 74 -0.66 7.77 6.18
N TYR A 75 -0.32 7.92 7.46
CA TYR A 75 0.59 8.94 7.93
C TYR A 75 1.99 8.77 7.33
N GLY A 76 2.52 7.53 7.27
CA GLY A 76 3.79 7.23 6.61
C GLY A 76 3.79 7.62 5.13
N VAL A 77 2.74 7.28 4.39
CA VAL A 77 2.55 7.67 2.97
C VAL A 77 2.50 9.19 2.84
N TYR A 78 1.77 9.89 3.72
CA TYR A 78 1.72 11.36 3.72
C TYR A 78 3.12 11.97 3.95
N ARG A 79 3.88 11.43 4.90
CA ARG A 79 5.25 11.88 5.18
C ARG A 79 6.18 11.61 4.00
N ALA A 80 6.09 10.43 3.37
CA ALA A 80 6.85 10.11 2.16
C ALA A 80 6.46 11.03 0.99
N TYR A 81 5.17 11.32 0.82
CA TYR A 81 4.71 12.25 -0.20
C TYR A 81 5.22 13.68 0.02
N LYS A 82 5.33 14.14 1.26
CA LYS A 82 5.86 15.47 1.61
C LYS A 82 7.39 15.53 1.69
N TRP A 83 8.07 14.40 1.65
CA TRP A 83 9.53 14.36 1.70
C TRP A 83 10.14 14.92 0.41
N GLU A 84 11.10 15.83 0.55
CA GLU A 84 11.90 16.39 -0.55
C GLU A 84 13.20 15.58 -0.71
N PRO A 85 13.29 14.70 -1.73
CA PRO A 85 14.45 13.84 -1.90
C PRO A 85 15.69 14.63 -2.35
N GLN A 86 16.85 14.31 -1.78
CA GLN A 86 18.12 14.98 -2.09
C GLN A 86 19.01 14.13 -3.01
N THR A 87 18.77 12.81 -3.04
CA THR A 87 19.54 11.84 -3.81
C THR A 87 18.64 10.98 -4.70
N GLU A 88 19.22 10.29 -5.68
CA GLU A 88 18.48 9.31 -6.49
C GLU A 88 17.95 8.14 -5.65
N LEU A 89 18.68 7.74 -4.60
CA LEU A 89 18.20 6.75 -3.65
C LEU A 89 16.95 7.25 -2.91
N ASP A 90 16.93 8.53 -2.52
CA ASP A 90 15.78 9.13 -1.84
C ASP A 90 14.54 9.11 -2.74
N LYS A 91 14.69 9.45 -4.03
CA LYS A 91 13.59 9.36 -5.01
C LYS A 91 13.05 7.93 -5.10
N CYS A 92 13.95 6.95 -5.15
CA CYS A 92 13.57 5.52 -5.18
C CYS A 92 12.81 5.11 -3.91
N LEU A 93 13.33 5.45 -2.74
CA LEU A 93 12.73 5.13 -1.44
C LEU A 93 11.38 5.82 -1.26
N ARG A 94 11.26 7.08 -1.68
CA ARG A 94 10.02 7.85 -1.63
C ARG A 94 8.92 7.18 -2.44
N ILE A 95 9.17 6.89 -3.71
CA ILE A 95 8.18 6.22 -4.57
C ILE A 95 7.87 4.83 -4.02
N ALA A 96 8.88 4.04 -3.63
CA ALA A 96 8.66 2.71 -3.08
C ALA A 96 7.78 2.73 -1.82
N ALA A 97 8.04 3.64 -0.89
CA ALA A 97 7.25 3.81 0.34
C ALA A 97 5.80 4.20 0.04
N ILE A 98 5.58 5.13 -0.91
CA ILE A 98 4.24 5.52 -1.35
C ILE A 98 3.53 4.29 -1.95
N MET A 99 4.14 3.59 -2.91
CA MET A 99 3.52 2.49 -3.63
C MET A 99 3.17 1.32 -2.71
N ILE A 100 4.09 0.91 -1.83
CA ILE A 100 3.82 -0.14 -0.83
C ILE A 100 2.69 0.30 0.10
N GLY A 101 2.73 1.55 0.58
CA GLY A 101 1.76 2.06 1.53
C GLY A 101 0.34 2.19 0.95
N VAL A 102 0.19 2.73 -0.27
CA VAL A 102 -1.14 2.79 -0.92
C VAL A 102 -1.70 1.41 -1.24
N GLY A 103 -0.83 0.44 -1.56
CA GLY A 103 -1.22 -0.96 -1.72
C GLY A 103 -1.77 -1.55 -0.42
N TYR A 104 -1.07 -1.33 0.69
CA TYR A 104 -1.53 -1.76 2.02
C TYR A 104 -2.87 -1.11 2.38
N ILE A 105 -3.00 0.21 2.17
CA ILE A 105 -4.22 0.95 2.48
C ILE A 105 -5.39 0.46 1.61
N SER A 106 -5.18 0.14 0.34
CA SER A 106 -6.26 -0.36 -0.53
C SER A 106 -6.77 -1.73 -0.09
N HIS A 107 -5.90 -2.59 0.45
CA HIS A 107 -6.31 -3.83 1.12
C HIS A 107 -7.26 -3.54 2.28
N LEU A 108 -6.88 -2.63 3.17
CA LEU A 108 -7.68 -2.26 4.35
C LEU A 108 -9.00 -1.60 3.97
N ILE A 109 -9.02 -0.70 2.98
CA ILE A 109 -10.25 -0.09 2.48
C ILE A 109 -11.20 -1.18 1.96
N ALA A 110 -10.69 -2.11 1.15
CA ALA A 110 -11.49 -3.21 0.64
C ALA A 110 -12.04 -4.09 1.77
N ASP A 111 -11.25 -4.36 2.81
CA ASP A 111 -11.70 -5.14 3.97
C ASP A 111 -12.68 -4.38 4.88
N SER A 112 -12.54 -3.06 5.01
CA SER A 112 -13.49 -2.21 5.74
C SER A 112 -14.88 -2.20 5.10
N SER A 113 -14.96 -2.51 3.81
CA SER A 113 -16.20 -2.60 3.04
C SER A 113 -16.87 -3.98 3.13
N THR A 114 -16.29 -4.91 3.89
CA THR A 114 -16.90 -6.22 4.17
C THR A 114 -17.78 -6.16 5.42
N PRO A 115 -18.78 -7.06 5.59
CA PRO A 115 -19.62 -7.07 6.79
C PRO A 115 -18.85 -7.20 8.12
N ARG A 116 -17.65 -7.79 8.09
CA ARG A 116 -16.79 -7.91 9.26
C ARG A 116 -16.01 -6.62 9.58
N GLY A 117 -15.83 -5.74 8.59
CA GLY A 117 -15.08 -4.51 8.72
C GLY A 117 -13.63 -4.69 9.17
N LEU A 118 -13.08 -3.60 9.73
CA LEU A 118 -11.79 -3.56 10.42
C LEU A 118 -12.02 -3.29 11.92
N PRO A 119 -11.31 -3.97 12.84
CA PRO A 119 -11.22 -3.53 14.23
C PRO A 119 -10.50 -2.18 14.37
N ILE A 120 -10.63 -1.56 15.54
CA ILE A 120 -9.85 -0.35 15.87
C ILE A 120 -8.36 -0.68 15.99
N ILE A 121 -8.02 -1.80 16.66
CA ILE A 121 -6.69 -2.38 16.85
C ILE A 121 -6.78 -3.89 16.64
#